data_AF-A0A953V734-F1
#
_entry.id   AF-A0A953V734-F1
#
_cell.length_a   1.000
_cell.length_b   1.000
_cell.length_c   1.000
_cell.angle_alpha   90.00
_cell.angle_beta   90.00
_cell.angle_gamma   90.00
#
_symmetry.space_group_name_H-M   'P 1'
#
loop_
_entity.id
_entity.type
_entity.pdbx_description
1 polymer ?
#
loop_
_entity_poly.entity_id
_entity_poly.type
_entity_poly.pdbx_seq_one_letter_code
_entity_poly.pdbx_strand_id
1 'polypeptide(L)' 'MGEFSPFHWLIVLAVVVLLFGGKKIPEVMRGVGEGIRSFKDGMRGGGDVQAPPQTTQVPPPSTPASTPATGEKK' A
#
# COMPACT_ATOMS: atom_id res chain seq x y z
N MET A 1 -25.38 -2.45 31.18
CA MET A 1 -25.57 -3.24 29.95
C MET A 1 -25.89 -2.30 28.79
N GLY A 2 -24.88 -1.73 28.14
CA GLY A 2 -25.09 -0.74 27.06
C GLY A 2 -23.80 -0.17 26.47
N GLU A 3 -22.68 -0.24 27.20
CA GLU A 3 -21.37 0.29 26.76
C GLU A 3 -20.63 -0.58 25.74
N PHE A 4 -21.09 -1.81 25.47
CA PHE A 4 -20.52 -2.69 24.44
C PHE A 4 -21.30 -2.65 23.12
N SER A 5 -22.16 -1.64 22.92
CA SER A 5 -22.91 -1.51 21.67
C SER A 5 -21.96 -1.13 20.53
N PRO A 6 -21.97 -1.85 19.39
CA PRO A 6 -21.23 -1.48 18.18
C PRO A 6 -21.51 -0.04 17.73
N PHE A 7 -22.70 0.49 18.05
CA PHE A 7 -23.07 1.88 17.77
C PHE A 7 -22.20 2.90 18.50
N HIS A 8 -21.74 2.62 19.72
CA HIS A 8 -20.84 3.52 20.45
C HIS A 8 -19.50 3.62 19.74
N TRP A 9 -18.92 2.48 19.34
CA TRP A 9 -17.67 2.44 18.58
C TRP A 9 -17.80 3.13 17.22
N LEU A 10 -18.94 3.00 16.54
CA LEU A 10 -19.20 3.70 15.28
C LEU A 10 -19.19 5.23 15.45
N ILE A 11 -19.83 5.73 16.51
CA ILE A 11 -19.87 7.17 16.84
C ILE A 11 -18.46 7.68 17.17
N VAL A 12 -17.69 6.94 17.96
CA VAL A 12 -16.30 7.31 18.28
C VAL A 12 -15.44 7.36 17.02
N LEU A 13 -15.54 6.35 16.13
CA LEU A 13 -14.85 6.35 14.84
C LEU A 13 -15.24 7.56 13.98
N ALA A 14 -16.52 7.89 13.93
CA ALA A 14 -17.01 9.05 13.17
C ALA A 14 -16.41 10.36 13.71
N VAL A 15 -16.33 10.54 15.02
CA VAL A 15 -15.73 11.72 15.65
C VAL A 15 -14.22 11.81 15.35
N VAL A 16 -13.51 10.69 15.43
CA VAL A 16 -12.08 10.62 15.08
C VAL A 16 -11.86 10.98 13.60
N VAL A 17 -12.68 10.46 12.70
CA VAL A 17 -12.62 10.79 11.26
C VAL A 17 -12.92 12.27 11.03
N LEU A 18 -13.83 12.87 11.80
CA LEU A 18 -14.18 14.29 11.68
C LEU A 18 -13.04 15.20 12.18
N LEU A 19 -12.37 14.83 13.27
CA LEU A 19 -11.24 15.59 13.84
C LEU A 19 -9.98 15.49 12.98
N PHE A 20 -9.63 14.29 12.53
CA PHE A 20 -8.42 14.05 11.73
C PHE A 20 -8.66 14.31 10.23
N GLY A 21 -9.92 14.31 9.79
CA GLY A 21 -10.31 14.40 8.39
C GLY A 21 -10.11 13.09 7.64
N GLY A 22 -11.03 12.76 6.72
CA GLY A 22 -10.98 11.54 5.90
C GLY A 22 -9.74 11.37 5.03
N LYS A 23 -8.93 12.43 4.83
CA LYS A 23 -7.67 12.38 4.07
C LYS A 23 -6.48 11.87 4.88
N LYS A 24 -6.48 12.01 6.21
CA LYS A 24 -5.34 11.63 7.07
C LYS A 24 -5.35 10.17 7.49
N ILE A 25 -6.54 9.57 7.63
CA ILE A 25 -6.70 8.15 7.94
C ILE A 25 -6.04 7.23 6.89
N PRO A 26 -6.29 7.38 5.57
CA PRO A 26 -5.66 6.51 4.58
C PRO A 26 -4.14 6.74 4.46
N GLU A 27 -3.66 7.95 4.72
CA GLU A 27 -2.23 8.29 4.73
C GLU A 27 -1.49 7.58 5.88
N VAL A 28 -2.05 7.63 7.10
CA VAL A 28 -1.50 6.94 8.28
C VAL A 28 -1.68 5.42 8.16
N MET A 29 -2.82 4.95 7.65
CA MET A 29 -3.10 3.52 7.46
C MET A 29 -2.17 2.87 6.43
N ARG A 30 -1.74 3.59 5.38
CA ARG A 30 -0.71 3.10 4.44
C ARG A 30 0.61 2.87 5.16
N GLY A 31 1.11 3.85 5.94
CA GLY A 31 2.37 3.71 6.67
C GLY A 31 2.33 2.61 7.75
N VAL A 32 1.24 2.54 8.52
CA VAL A 32 1.05 1.50 9.54
C VAL A 32 0.85 0.12 8.90
N GLY A 33 0.10 0.04 7.81
CA GLY A 33 -0.17 -1.21 7.10
C GLY A 33 1.08 -1.84 6.49
N GLU A 34 1.99 -1.02 5.98
CA GLU A 34 3.28 -1.47 5.46
C GLU A 34 4.17 -2.04 6.57
N GLY A 35 4.26 -1.35 7.71
CA GLY A 35 4.99 -1.84 8.89
C GLY A 35 4.44 -3.15 9.45
N ILE A 36 3.10 -3.28 9.55
CA ILE A 36 2.45 -4.53 9.97
C ILE A 36 2.70 -5.64 8.95
N ARG A 37 2.73 -5.32 7.65
CA ARG A 37 2.99 -6.30 6.58
C ARG A 37 4.42 -6.82 6.65
N SER A 38 5.42 -5.95 6.80
CA SER A 38 6.82 -6.34 6.98
C SER A 38 7.05 -7.11 8.29
N PHE A 39 6.36 -6.73 9.37
CA PHE A 39 6.42 -7.47 10.63
C PHE A 39 5.85 -8.88 10.50
N LYS A 40 4.71 -9.03 9.83
CA LYS A 40 4.08 -10.34 9.59
C LYS A 40 4.89 -11.21 8.63
N ASP A 41 5.52 -10.60 7.62
CA ASP A 41 6.39 -11.28 6.67
C ASP A 41 7.66 -11.81 7.35
N GLY A 42 8.32 -10.98 8.16
CA GLY A 42 9.48 -11.39 8.96
C GLY A 42 9.15 -12.47 10.01
N MET A 43 7.97 -12.41 10.61
CA MET A 43 7.53 -13.39 11.61
C MET A 43 7.08 -14.73 10.99
N ARG A 44 6.74 -14.75 9.68
CA ARG A 44 6.34 -15.97 8.96
C ARG A 44 7.50 -16.77 8.39
N GLY A 45 8.74 -16.30 8.54
CA GLY A 45 9.92 -17.06 8.16
C GLY A 45 10.06 -17.24 6.65
N GLY A 46 10.28 -16.14 5.93
CA GLY A 46 11.10 -16.11 4.72
C GLY A 46 10.69 -16.99 3.53
N GLY A 47 9.40 -17.27 3.33
CA GLY A 47 8.92 -17.98 2.16
C GLY A 47 7.49 -17.55 1.86
N ASP A 48 7.30 -17.06 0.64
CA ASP A 48 5.99 -16.82 0.02
C ASP A 48 5.26 -15.54 0.50
N VAL A 49 5.61 -14.39 -0.09
CA VAL A 49 4.75 -13.64 -1.04
C VAL A 49 5.43 -12.32 -1.46
N GLN A 50 5.96 -12.35 -2.68
CA GLN A 50 5.95 -11.32 -3.74
C GLN A 50 5.38 -9.92 -3.38
N ALA A 51 6.21 -8.88 -3.51
CA ALA A 51 5.78 -7.49 -3.76
C ALA A 51 5.54 -7.26 -5.27
N PRO A 52 4.83 -6.21 -5.77
CA PRO A 52 3.94 -5.19 -5.16
C PRO A 52 2.62 -4.96 -5.96
N PRO A 53 1.82 -3.91 -5.67
CA PRO A 53 1.82 -2.81 -6.63
C PRO A 53 1.98 -1.43 -5.99
N GLN A 54 2.94 -0.69 -6.53
CA GLN A 54 3.00 0.76 -6.41
C GLN A 54 1.74 1.36 -7.06
N THR A 55 0.90 2.01 -6.28
CA THR A 55 0.01 3.07 -6.77
C THR A 55 0.60 4.34 -6.16
N THR A 56 1.55 5.01 -6.82
CA THR A 56 1.31 5.85 -8.01
C THR A 56 2.57 5.98 -8.88
N GLN A 57 2.61 5.35 -10.05
CA GLN A 57 3.32 5.89 -11.23
C GLN A 57 2.64 5.33 -12.49
N VAL A 58 2.01 6.25 -13.23
CA VAL A 58 1.26 6.01 -14.47
C VAL A 58 2.26 5.61 -15.58
N PRO A 59 2.03 4.53 -16.36
CA PRO A 59 2.91 4.19 -17.47
C PRO A 59 2.59 5.06 -18.71
N PRO A 60 3.60 5.60 -19.42
CA PRO A 60 3.50 5.81 -20.85
C PRO A 60 4.08 4.61 -21.64
N PRO A 61 3.48 4.29 -22.79
CA PRO A 61 3.69 3.06 -23.55
C PRO A 61 5.01 3.00 -24.32
N SER A 62 5.48 1.77 -24.50
CA SER A 62 6.45 1.21 -25.45
C SER A 62 6.96 2.12 -26.57
N THR A 63 8.27 2.34 -26.63
CA THR A 63 9.06 2.21 -27.87
C THR A 63 10.48 1.78 -27.48
N PRO A 64 10.85 0.49 -27.64
CA PRO A 64 12.24 0.11 -27.74
C PRO A 64 12.80 0.81 -28.97
N ALA A 65 13.74 1.73 -28.75
CA ALA A 65 14.51 2.32 -29.82
C ALA A 65 15.24 1.19 -30.58
N SER A 66 14.70 0.82 -31.73
CA SER A 66 15.39 0.04 -32.75
C SER A 66 16.55 0.87 -33.29
N THR A 67 17.69 0.81 -32.63
CA THR A 67 18.97 1.25 -33.21
C THR A 67 19.79 -0.01 -33.48
N PRO A 68 19.76 -0.57 -34.70
CA PRO A 68 20.80 -1.48 -35.14
C PRO A 68 22.01 -0.62 -35.51
N ALA A 69 22.92 -0.44 -34.56
CA ALA A 69 24.25 0.07 -34.84
C ALA A 69 25.28 -0.95 -34.35
N THR A 70 25.95 -1.57 -35.33
CA THR A 70 27.32 -2.10 -35.24
C THR A 70 27.47 -3.35 -34.36
N GLY A 71 27.77 -4.54 -34.86
CA GLY A 71 28.73 -4.96 -35.88
C GLY A 71 29.35 -6.29 -35.37
N GLU A 72 30.14 -6.95 -36.22
CA GLU A 72 31.11 -8.01 -35.86
C GLU A 72 30.70 -9.51 -35.91
N LYS A 73 31.28 -10.16 -36.93
CA LYS A 73 32.03 -11.45 -36.93
C LYS A 73 31.25 -12.76 -36.76
N LYS A 74 31.10 -13.52 -37.86
CA LYS A 74 31.94 -14.68 -38.25
C LYS A 74 31.43 -15.33 -39.53
#